data_AF-A0A3M1WL05-F1
#
_entry.id   AF-A0A3M1WL05-F1
#
_cell.length_a   1.000
_cell.length_b   1.000
_cell.length_c   1.000
_cell.angle_alpha   90.00
_cell.angle_beta   90.00
_cell.angle_gamma   90.00
#
_symmetry.space_group_name_H-M   'P 1'
#
loop_
_entity.id
_entity.type
_entity.pdbx_description
1 polymer ?
#
loop_
_entity_poly.entity_id
_entity_poly.type
_entity_poly.pdbx_seq_one_letter_code
_entity_poly.pdbx_strand_id
1 'polypeptide(L)'
;MVRKRRAVDREELQDRIFAFAIQTDVEDDSFLLQPIDFDDPEQVRYCIDGLTLAFITYCYHRHPRGENYYEVMQQLEKTKPNSAARRRLRRRADQAAAKQIPFIITLNKLLEEYYRLRKTLEQFVATSDVAK
;
A
#
# COMPACT_ATOMS: atom_id res chain seq x y z
N MET A 1 25.34 -24.38 -4.00
CA MET A 1 24.90 -23.87 -2.67
C MET A 1 23.40 -23.63 -2.74
N VAL A 2 22.59 -24.62 -2.38
CA VAL A 2 21.12 -24.52 -2.46
C VAL A 2 20.65 -23.69 -1.26
N ARG A 3 20.18 -22.46 -1.50
CA ARG A 3 19.48 -21.69 -0.47
C ARG A 3 18.23 -22.49 -0.10
N LYS A 4 18.24 -23.16 1.06
CA LYS A 4 17.01 -23.71 1.65
C LYS A 4 16.03 -22.54 1.79
N ARG A 5 14.97 -22.52 0.97
CA ARG A 5 13.85 -21.60 1.17
C ARG A 5 13.31 -21.91 2.56
N ARG A 6 13.38 -20.94 3.47
CA ARG A 6 12.72 -21.04 4.78
C ARG A 6 11.25 -21.29 4.50
N ALA A 7 10.66 -22.30 5.15
CA ALA A 7 9.22 -22.53 5.06
C ALA A 7 8.52 -21.24 5.50
N VAL A 8 7.53 -20.80 4.72
CA VAL A 8 6.69 -19.65 5.10
C VAL A 8 5.86 -20.08 6.31
N ASP A 9 5.96 -19.32 7.39
CA ASP A 9 5.10 -19.51 8.54
C ASP A 9 3.70 -19.00 8.18
N ARG A 10 2.72 -19.91 8.17
CA ARG A 10 1.34 -19.61 7.74
C ARG A 10 0.61 -18.73 8.75
N GLU A 11 0.92 -18.88 10.03
CA GLU A 11 0.32 -18.06 11.09
C GLU A 11 0.84 -16.63 10.99
N GLU A 12 2.15 -16.46 10.83
CA GLU A 12 2.77 -15.15 10.59
C GLU A 12 2.20 -14.48 9.32
N LEU A 13 1.96 -15.26 8.25
CA LEU A 13 1.36 -14.73 7.02
C LEU A 13 -0.09 -14.28 7.24
N GLN A 14 -0.89 -15.06 7.95
CA GLN A 14 -2.27 -14.73 8.30
C GLN A 14 -2.34 -13.43 9.11
N ASP A 15 -1.50 -13.30 10.15
CA ASP A 15 -1.45 -12.09 10.99
C ASP A 15 -1.08 -10.84 10.20
N ARG A 16 -0.16 -10.99 9.22
CA ARG A 16 0.21 -9.88 8.34
C ARG A 16 -0.90 -9.49 7.37
N ILE A 17 -1.67 -10.45 6.87
CA ILE A 17 -2.87 -10.18 6.06
C ILE A 17 -3.90 -9.39 6.88
N PHE A 18 -4.15 -9.81 8.12
CA PHE A 18 -5.05 -9.10 9.03
C PHE A 18 -4.56 -7.69 9.35
N ALA A 19 -3.29 -7.55 9.70
CA ALA A 19 -2.70 -6.25 9.98
C ALA A 19 -2.78 -5.32 8.76
N PHE A 20 -2.56 -5.83 7.55
CA PHE A 20 -2.71 -5.06 6.33
C PHE A 20 -4.16 -4.63 6.11
N ALA A 21 -5.11 -5.57 6.23
CA ALA A 21 -6.54 -5.30 6.07
C ALA A 21 -7.02 -4.19 7.01
N ILE A 22 -6.65 -4.28 8.29
CA ILE A 22 -6.94 -3.25 9.31
C ILE A 22 -6.33 -1.91 8.93
N GLN A 23 -5.06 -1.87 8.51
CA GLN A 23 -4.39 -0.62 8.12
C GLN A 23 -4.99 0.02 6.86
N THR A 24 -5.62 -0.78 6.00
CA THR A 24 -6.35 -0.29 4.82
C THR A 24 -7.82 0.06 5.09
N ASP A 25 -8.27 0.01 6.35
CA ASP A 25 -9.63 0.33 6.77
C ASP A 25 -10.72 -0.50 6.06
N VAL A 26 -10.50 -1.82 5.88
CA VAL A 26 -11.59 -2.68 5.39
C VAL A 26 -12.71 -2.79 6.42
N GLU A 27 -13.92 -3.14 5.98
CA GLU A 27 -15.07 -3.35 6.87
C GLU A 27 -14.84 -4.55 7.81
N ASP A 28 -15.44 -4.52 9.01
CA ASP A 28 -15.22 -5.53 10.06
C ASP A 28 -15.67 -6.95 9.64
N ASP A 29 -16.58 -7.05 8.69
CA ASP A 29 -17.07 -8.31 8.11
C ASP A 29 -16.33 -8.73 6.82
N SER A 30 -15.24 -8.02 6.48
CA SER A 30 -14.40 -8.35 5.33
C SER A 30 -13.87 -9.77 5.43
N PHE A 31 -13.93 -10.50 4.32
CA PHE A 31 -13.34 -11.84 4.22
C PHE A 31 -11.82 -11.84 4.45
N LEU A 32 -11.14 -10.70 4.29
CA LEU A 32 -9.71 -10.55 4.60
C LEU A 32 -9.42 -10.67 6.10
N LEU A 33 -10.44 -10.54 6.95
CA LEU A 33 -10.36 -10.72 8.41
C LEU A 33 -10.77 -12.13 8.84
N GLN A 34 -10.92 -13.06 7.89
CA GLN A 34 -11.22 -14.47 8.16
C GLN A 34 -9.99 -15.36 7.93
N PRO A 35 -9.90 -16.52 8.60
CA PRO A 35 -8.85 -17.50 8.33
C PRO A 35 -8.86 -17.96 6.87
N ILE A 36 -7.67 -18.02 6.26
CA ILE A 36 -7.49 -18.44 4.87
C ILE A 36 -6.97 -19.88 4.84
N ASP A 37 -7.57 -20.74 4.02
CA ASP A 37 -6.98 -22.02 3.66
C ASP A 37 -5.91 -21.80 2.57
N PHE A 38 -4.64 -21.90 2.97
CA PHE A 38 -3.50 -21.75 2.06
C PHE A 38 -3.29 -22.95 1.13
N ASP A 39 -4.00 -24.07 1.36
CA ASP A 39 -3.96 -25.25 0.50
C ASP A 39 -5.03 -25.17 -0.61
N ASP A 40 -5.99 -24.25 -0.52
CA ASP A 40 -6.96 -23.93 -1.57
C ASP A 40 -6.46 -22.79 -2.49
N PRO A 41 -6.06 -23.08 -3.74
CA PRO A 41 -5.56 -22.06 -4.66
C PRO A 41 -6.60 -21.01 -5.05
N GLU A 42 -7.90 -21.34 -5.02
CA GLU A 42 -8.96 -20.39 -5.33
C GLU A 42 -9.11 -19.38 -4.19
N GLN A 43 -9.11 -19.85 -2.94
CA GLN A 43 -9.16 -18.98 -1.78
C GLN A 43 -7.92 -18.07 -1.69
N VAL A 44 -6.73 -18.60 -2.01
CA VAL A 44 -5.49 -17.79 -2.08
C VAL A 44 -5.58 -16.71 -3.16
N ARG A 45 -6.10 -17.04 -4.37
CA ARG A 45 -6.32 -16.04 -5.43
C ARG A 45 -7.32 -14.97 -5.00
N TYR A 46 -8.41 -15.37 -4.37
CA TYR A 46 -9.41 -14.45 -3.83
C TYR A 46 -8.82 -13.51 -2.77
N CYS A 47 -7.94 -14.02 -1.90
CA CYS A 47 -7.18 -13.19 -0.97
C CYS A 47 -6.29 -12.17 -1.68
N ILE A 48 -5.56 -12.55 -2.74
CA ILE A 48 -4.72 -11.63 -3.51
C ILE A 48 -5.56 -10.50 -4.12
N ASP A 49 -6.70 -10.84 -4.71
CA ASP A 49 -7.63 -9.86 -5.29
C ASP A 49 -8.20 -8.93 -4.21
N GLY A 50 -8.59 -9.49 -3.07
CA GLY A 50 -9.03 -8.73 -1.89
C GLY A 50 -7.99 -7.72 -1.41
N LEU A 51 -6.75 -8.14 -1.21
CA LEU A 51 -5.64 -7.28 -0.81
C LEU A 51 -5.42 -6.14 -1.83
N THR A 52 -5.53 -6.46 -3.12
CA THR A 52 -5.41 -5.47 -4.20
C THR A 52 -6.53 -4.43 -4.11
N LEU A 53 -7.77 -4.87 -3.95
CA LEU A 53 -8.93 -3.99 -3.83
C LEU A 53 -8.85 -3.12 -2.57
N ALA A 54 -8.52 -3.70 -1.42
CA ALA A 54 -8.33 -2.96 -0.18
C ALA A 54 -7.27 -1.86 -0.33
N PHE A 55 -6.14 -2.18 -0.96
CA PHE A 55 -5.08 -1.20 -1.22
C PHE A 55 -5.53 -0.06 -2.13
N ILE A 56 -6.20 -0.37 -3.25
CA ILE A 56 -6.70 0.65 -4.20
C ILE A 56 -7.75 1.54 -3.53
N THR A 57 -8.67 0.94 -2.78
CA THR A 57 -9.72 1.65 -2.03
C THR A 57 -9.10 2.59 -1.01
N TYR A 58 -8.12 2.13 -0.22
CA TYR A 58 -7.35 2.98 0.68
C TYR A 58 -6.71 4.15 -0.06
N CYS A 59 -6.01 3.89 -1.17
CA CYS A 59 -5.38 4.93 -1.98
C CYS A 59 -6.41 5.98 -2.43
N TYR A 60 -7.56 5.55 -2.92
CA TYR A 60 -8.60 6.44 -3.42
C TYR A 60 -9.21 7.32 -2.33
N HIS A 61 -9.57 6.74 -1.18
CA HIS A 61 -10.26 7.46 -0.12
C HIS A 61 -9.33 8.30 0.76
N ARG A 62 -8.08 7.85 0.96
CA ARG A 62 -7.13 8.52 1.85
C ARG A 62 -6.21 9.50 1.10
N HIS A 63 -6.23 9.53 -0.23
CA HIS A 63 -5.44 10.49 -1.00
C HIS A 63 -5.81 11.94 -0.61
N PRO A 64 -4.84 12.76 -0.17
CA PRO A 64 -5.08 14.13 0.22
C PRO A 64 -5.55 14.96 -0.98
N ARG A 65 -6.70 15.62 -0.83
CA ARG A 65 -7.22 16.56 -1.82
C ARG A 65 -6.60 17.95 -1.63
N GLY A 66 -6.46 18.69 -2.73
CA GLY A 66 -5.97 20.06 -2.73
C GLY A 66 -4.80 20.27 -3.69
N GLU A 67 -4.00 21.30 -3.44
CA GLU A 67 -2.87 21.65 -4.29
C GLU A 67 -1.80 20.55 -4.27
N ASN A 68 -1.30 20.16 -5.44
CA ASN A 68 -0.20 19.21 -5.55
C ASN A 68 1.12 19.89 -5.13
N TYR A 69 1.84 19.31 -4.17
CA TYR A 69 3.10 19.87 -3.67
C TYR A 69 4.12 20.09 -4.78
N TYR A 70 4.29 19.11 -5.67
CA TYR A 70 5.25 19.18 -6.77
C TYR A 70 4.91 20.29 -7.75
N GLU A 71 3.64 20.48 -8.08
CA GLU A 71 3.21 21.57 -8.98
C GLU A 71 3.49 22.95 -8.37
N VAL A 72 3.23 23.13 -7.08
CA VAL A 72 3.53 24.39 -6.37
C VAL A 72 5.04 24.63 -6.30
N MET A 73 5.83 23.58 -6.09
CA MET A 73 7.30 23.67 -6.09
C MET A 73 7.85 24.07 -7.46
N GLN A 74 7.33 23.50 -8.56
CA GLN A 74 7.72 23.90 -9.91
C GLN A 74 7.41 25.38 -10.20
N GLN A 75 6.28 25.90 -9.68
CA GLN A 75 5.96 27.33 -9.78
C GLN A 75 6.93 28.19 -8.95
N LEU A 76 7.31 27.70 -7.76
CA LEU A 76 8.24 28.39 -6.87
C LEU A 76 9.64 28.51 -7.48
N GLU A 77 10.13 27.46 -8.15
CA GLU A 77 11.41 27.46 -8.86
C GLU A 77 11.47 28.54 -9.94
N LYS A 78 10.37 28.74 -10.67
CA LYS A 78 10.26 29.73 -11.76
C LYS A 78 10.04 31.17 -11.27
N THR A 79 9.77 31.37 -9.97
CA THR A 79 9.39 32.69 -9.44
C THR A 79 10.61 33.49 -8.95
N LYS A 80 10.65 34.78 -9.29
CA LYS A 80 11.74 35.71 -8.91
C LYS A 80 12.10 35.60 -7.41
N PRO A 81 13.39 35.46 -7.06
CA PRO A 81 13.86 35.48 -5.68
C PRO A 81 13.40 36.73 -4.92
N ASN A 82 13.17 36.59 -3.61
CA ASN A 82 12.79 37.67 -2.68
C ASN A 82 11.48 38.42 -3.00
N SER A 83 10.68 37.94 -3.95
CA SER A 83 9.37 38.52 -4.26
C SER A 83 8.29 38.11 -3.25
N ALA A 84 7.26 38.96 -3.10
CA ALA A 84 6.07 38.62 -2.31
C ALA A 84 5.34 37.37 -2.85
N ALA A 85 5.33 37.21 -4.18
CA ALA A 85 4.78 36.02 -4.85
C ALA A 85 5.50 34.73 -4.44
N ARG A 86 6.84 34.75 -4.38
CA ARG A 86 7.65 33.60 -3.93
C ARG A 86 7.34 33.24 -2.47
N ARG A 87 7.18 34.23 -1.59
CA ARG A 87 6.78 33.99 -0.18
C ARG A 87 5.41 33.32 -0.08
N ARG A 88 4.44 33.74 -0.90
CA ARG A 88 3.09 33.15 -0.93
C ARG A 88 3.13 31.71 -1.46
N LEU A 89 3.87 31.44 -2.54
CA LEU A 89 4.04 30.10 -3.08
C LEU A 89 4.71 29.16 -2.06
N ARG A 90 5.70 29.65 -1.31
CA ARG A 90 6.35 28.84 -0.27
C ARG A 90 5.37 28.39 0.81
N ARG A 91 4.52 29.30 1.31
CA ARG A 91 3.48 28.94 2.28
C ARG A 91 2.49 27.90 1.75
N ARG A 92 2.10 28.00 0.48
CA ARG A 92 1.23 27.00 -0.18
C ARG A 92 1.94 25.65 -0.31
N ALA A 93 3.22 25.65 -0.68
CA ALA A 93 4.02 24.43 -0.74
C ALA A 93 4.12 23.76 0.63
N ASP A 94 4.40 24.53 1.69
CA ASP A 94 4.48 24.00 3.06
C ASP A 94 3.13 23.41 3.51
N GLN A 95 2.01 24.06 3.16
CA GLN A 95 0.66 23.56 3.46
C GLN A 95 0.31 22.29 2.67
N ALA A 96 0.67 22.22 1.38
CA ALA A 96 0.48 21.03 0.57
C ALA A 96 1.34 19.86 1.07
N ALA A 97 2.61 20.13 1.38
CA ALA A 97 3.56 19.17 1.94
C ALA A 97 3.06 18.58 3.25
N ALA A 98 2.56 19.42 4.17
CA ALA A 98 2.06 18.99 5.46
C ALA A 98 0.90 17.98 5.34
N LYS A 99 0.12 18.02 4.26
CA LYS A 99 -0.96 17.06 3.99
C LYS A 99 -0.47 15.83 3.22
N GLN A 100 0.43 16.02 2.26
CA GLN A 100 0.84 14.96 1.32
C GLN A 100 1.94 14.06 1.86
N ILE A 101 2.93 14.60 2.57
CA ILE A 101 4.07 13.82 3.08
C ILE A 101 3.61 12.68 3.99
N PRO A 102 2.73 12.90 5.00
CA PRO A 102 2.28 11.81 5.85
C PRO A 102 1.58 10.69 5.07
N PHE A 103 0.72 11.05 4.11
CA PHE A 103 0.06 10.08 3.25
C PHE A 103 1.06 9.26 2.43
N ILE A 104 2.04 9.90 1.79
CA ILE A 104 3.06 9.21 0.98
C ILE A 104 3.89 8.25 1.84
N ILE A 105 4.26 8.65 3.07
CA ILE A 105 5.00 7.78 3.99
C ILE A 105 4.19 6.52 4.31
N THR A 106 2.91 6.67 4.62
CA THR A 106 2.02 5.53 4.90
C THR A 106 1.81 4.67 3.65
N LEU A 107 1.57 5.30 2.51
CA LEU A 107 1.37 4.62 1.23
C LEU A 107 2.57 3.74 0.86
N ASN A 108 3.80 4.24 1.05
CA ASN A 108 5.00 3.47 0.75
C ASN A 108 5.12 2.22 1.63
N LYS A 109 4.82 2.33 2.94
CA LYS A 109 4.82 1.18 3.85
C LYS A 109 3.79 0.14 3.44
N LEU A 110 2.57 0.58 3.11
CA LEU A 110 1.50 -0.29 2.65
C LEU A 110 1.85 -0.95 1.31
N LEU A 111 2.43 -0.20 0.37
CA LEU A 111 2.84 -0.73 -0.93
C LEU A 111 3.90 -1.84 -0.79
N GLU A 112 4.90 -1.61 0.07
CA GLU A 112 5.92 -2.63 0.36
C GLU A 112 5.31 -3.89 0.97
N GLU A 113 4.41 -3.73 1.95
CA GLU A 113 3.76 -4.85 2.60
C GLU A 113 2.84 -5.62 1.65
N TYR A 114 2.02 -4.92 0.88
CA TYR A 114 1.19 -5.48 -0.18
C TYR A 114 2.04 -6.31 -1.17
N TYR A 115 3.17 -5.76 -1.63
CA TYR A 115 4.04 -6.47 -2.56
C TYR A 115 4.60 -7.76 -1.94
N ARG A 116 5.04 -7.72 -0.67
CA ARG A 116 5.55 -8.89 0.04
C ARG A 116 4.46 -9.95 0.23
N LEU A 117 3.27 -9.55 0.67
CA LEU A 117 2.12 -10.44 0.84
C LEU A 117 1.76 -11.13 -0.48
N ARG A 118 1.57 -10.34 -1.55
CA ARG A 118 1.23 -10.85 -2.87
C ARG A 118 2.27 -11.83 -3.40
N LYS A 119 3.56 -11.49 -3.34
CA LYS A 119 4.67 -12.38 -3.75
C LYS A 119 4.70 -13.69 -2.99
N THR A 120 4.33 -13.67 -1.71
CA THR A 120 4.28 -14.87 -0.87
C THR A 120 3.06 -15.72 -1.26
N LEU A 121 1.88 -15.12 -1.37
CA LEU A 121 0.64 -15.81 -1.75
C LEU A 121 0.73 -16.43 -3.16
N GLU A 122 1.34 -15.74 -4.13
CA GLU A 122 1.57 -16.26 -5.49
C GLU A 122 2.43 -17.55 -5.48
N GLN A 123 3.28 -17.77 -4.48
CA GLN A 123 4.05 -19.02 -4.35
C GLN A 123 3.18 -20.20 -3.96
N PHE A 124 2.13 -19.98 -3.16
CA PHE A 124 1.17 -21.03 -2.81
C PHE A 124 0.37 -21.47 -4.04
N VAL A 125 -0.12 -20.50 -4.83
CA VAL A 125 -0.82 -20.78 -6.10
C VAL A 125 0.06 -21.58 -7.07
N ALA A 126 1.31 -21.13 -7.27
CA ALA A 126 2.23 -21.78 -8.21
C ALA A 126 2.63 -23.21 -7.79
N THR A 127 2.64 -23.51 -6.49
CA THR A 127 3.00 -24.85 -6.00
C THR A 127 1.85 -25.84 -6.20
N SER A 128 0.61 -25.39 -6.04
CA SER A 128 -0.58 -26.22 -6.23
C SER A 128 -0.86 -26.58 -7.70
N ASP A 129 -0.44 -25.72 -8.64
CA ASP A 129 -0.53 -26.00 -10.08
C ASP A 129 0.51 -27.04 -10.57
N VAL A 130 1.62 -27.23 -9.84
CA VAL A 130 2.66 -28.23 -10.17
C VAL A 130 2.36 -29.61 -9.57
N ALA A 131 1.47 -29.68 -8.58
CA ALA A 131 1.07 -30.92 -7.92
C ALA A 131 -0.08 -31.66 -8.63
N LYS A 132 -0.68 -31.06 -9.68
CA LYS A 132 -1.70 -31.67 -10.54
C LYS A 132 -1.07 -32.23 -11.81
#